data_AF-A0A813YTL3-F1
#
_entry.id   AF-A0A813YTL3-F1
#
_cell.length_a   1.000
_cell.length_b   1.000
_cell.length_c   1.000
_cell.angle_alpha   90.00
_cell.angle_beta   90.00
_cell.angle_gamma   90.00
#
_symmetry.space_group_name_H-M   'P 1'
#
loop_
_entity.id
_entity.type
_entity.pdbx_description
1 polymer ?
#
loop_
_entity_poly.entity_id
_entity_poly.type
_entity_poly.pdbx_seq_one_letter_code
_entity_poly.pdbx_strand_id
1 'polypeptide(L)'
;MASSNPQLTKWTNTNIEQQSHKQDQNLETFALLWLDQNVNESKENLETQIQLRRTINCLMTFESSNECEEHVGQSKDEKIVLIVSGRLGREIVPRVHDLHQLSAIYVYCMDKRTNEIWAKPYKKLIKESSNTNIRRLYRGQVISKDELDRIRSSIGEFISITSFLSTTRSQMKALRFAQSAQCEDLECVLFTIKVKSRIKAKPFADISRLSYFPGEEEILLMLGSIFRLESVHYDKEQQIWMADLDLCNEDDHDLKQVFGYMKKEMESETTLISLGNLFRQMGELDKAEKYYKRLLNELVVDDSGIASCYIGLGNVHGDKGEYDLALMNYEKALKIKLKALPPDHPSLALTYGNMGIVLQEKGEYDLALMNYDKALKIQLKALPPDHPDIASTYGNMGIVHKNKGEYDLALMNYDKALKIQLKALPPDHPDIALTYGNMGIVLQEKGEYDLALMNYDKALKIQLKALPPDHPDIALTYNNMGNVHQKKGEYDLA
;
A
#
# COMPACT_ATOMS: atom_id res chain seq x y z
N MET A 1 53.57 -45.61 -38.89
CA MET A 1 52.94 -44.64 -39.82
C MET A 1 52.01 -43.76 -39.02
N ALA A 2 52.01 -42.48 -39.34
CA ALA A 2 51.76 -41.35 -38.44
C ALA A 2 50.31 -41.12 -38.01
N SER A 3 50.14 -40.53 -36.81
CA SER A 3 49.10 -39.54 -36.49
C SER A 3 49.46 -38.86 -35.15
N SER A 4 50.29 -37.81 -35.20
CA SER A 4 49.88 -36.40 -35.07
C SER A 4 49.38 -36.03 -33.66
N ASN A 5 50.34 -35.64 -32.85
CA ASN A 5 50.22 -34.87 -31.61
C ASN A 5 49.97 -33.38 -31.97
N PRO A 6 48.96 -32.71 -31.39
CA PRO A 6 48.98 -31.25 -31.29
C PRO A 6 48.98 -30.82 -29.80
N GLN A 7 50.18 -30.43 -29.37
CA GLN A 7 50.51 -29.38 -28.39
C GLN A 7 49.47 -28.99 -27.31
N LEU A 8 49.85 -29.32 -26.07
CA LEU A 8 49.54 -28.55 -24.85
C LEU A 8 49.72 -27.04 -25.10
N THR A 9 48.61 -26.29 -25.17
CA THR A 9 48.65 -24.84 -25.02
C THR A 9 48.65 -24.51 -23.52
N LYS A 10 49.85 -24.31 -22.99
CA LYS A 10 50.09 -23.68 -21.68
C LYS A 10 49.31 -22.36 -21.62
N TRP A 11 48.61 -22.11 -20.50
CA TRP A 11 48.16 -20.78 -20.13
C TRP A 11 49.38 -19.85 -20.01
N THR A 12 49.67 -19.08 -21.05
CA THR A 12 50.72 -18.05 -21.04
C THR A 12 50.10 -16.65 -21.06
N ASN A 13 50.15 -15.98 -19.90
CA ASN A 13 50.36 -14.55 -19.59
C ASN A 13 49.90 -13.38 -20.48
N THR A 14 49.21 -13.50 -21.62
CA THR A 14 49.11 -12.37 -22.57
C THR A 14 47.78 -11.62 -22.65
N ASN A 15 47.02 -11.50 -21.55
CA ASN A 15 45.86 -10.58 -21.54
C ASN A 15 45.67 -9.76 -20.24
N ILE A 16 46.65 -9.76 -19.32
CA ILE A 16 46.63 -8.89 -18.13
C ILE A 16 47.70 -7.77 -18.21
N GLU A 17 48.69 -7.88 -19.10
CA GLU A 17 49.82 -6.93 -19.18
C GLU A 17 49.58 -5.66 -20.02
N GLN A 18 48.42 -5.46 -20.66
CA GLN A 18 48.18 -4.23 -21.43
C GLN A 18 47.48 -3.09 -20.69
N GLN A 19 47.35 -3.17 -19.35
CA GLN A 19 46.97 -2.01 -18.54
C GLN A 19 47.90 -1.71 -17.36
N SER A 20 49.07 -2.36 -17.26
CA SER A 20 50.03 -2.11 -16.17
C SER A 20 51.30 -1.41 -16.65
N HIS A 21 51.16 -0.26 -17.29
CA HIS A 21 52.20 0.77 -17.26
C HIS A 21 51.59 2.13 -16.96
N LYS A 22 51.14 2.28 -15.71
CA LYS A 22 51.36 3.48 -14.92
C LYS A 22 51.53 3.07 -13.46
N GLN A 23 52.52 3.72 -12.87
CA GLN A 23 53.09 3.48 -11.55
C GLN A 23 52.09 3.56 -10.41
N ASP A 24 52.45 2.80 -9.37
CA ASP A 24 52.21 3.03 -7.95
C ASP A 24 50.78 2.98 -7.40
N GLN A 25 50.74 2.38 -6.20
CA GLN A 25 49.74 2.45 -5.13
C GLN A 25 48.74 1.30 -5.03
N ASN A 26 48.87 0.60 -3.90
CA ASN A 26 47.96 -0.38 -3.30
C ASN A 26 47.81 -1.72 -4.05
N LEU A 27 48.66 -2.69 -3.69
CA LEU A 27 48.26 -4.11 -3.81
C LEU A 27 47.08 -4.33 -2.85
N GLU A 28 45.86 -4.07 -3.33
CA GLU A 28 44.64 -4.47 -2.65
C GLU A 28 44.77 -5.96 -2.31
N THR A 29 44.67 -6.32 -1.03
CA THR A 29 44.77 -7.71 -0.58
C THR A 29 43.57 -8.47 -1.13
N PHE A 30 43.74 -9.17 -2.25
CA PHE A 30 42.69 -10.01 -2.80
C PHE A 30 42.68 -11.36 -2.07
N ALA A 31 41.53 -11.75 -1.53
CA ALA A 31 41.31 -13.11 -1.04
C ALA A 31 40.77 -13.97 -2.20
N LEU A 32 41.43 -15.09 -2.48
CA LEU A 32 40.95 -16.08 -3.43
C LEU A 32 40.16 -17.16 -2.68
N LEU A 33 38.90 -17.34 -3.05
CA LEU A 33 38.07 -18.43 -2.56
C LEU A 33 37.95 -19.50 -3.62
N TRP A 34 38.27 -20.74 -3.27
CA TRP A 34 38.11 -21.89 -4.15
C TRP A 34 37.05 -22.82 -3.58
N LEU A 35 35.97 -23.06 -4.33
CA LEU A 35 34.87 -23.94 -3.94
C LEU A 35 34.75 -25.15 -4.88
N ASP A 36 35.17 -26.32 -4.40
CA ASP A 36 35.08 -27.61 -5.09
C ASP A 36 34.71 -28.73 -4.11
N GLN A 37 33.86 -29.67 -4.54
CA GLN A 37 33.55 -30.88 -3.78
C GLN A 37 34.78 -31.80 -3.63
N ASN A 38 35.73 -31.75 -4.58
CA ASN A 38 36.88 -32.66 -4.61
C ASN A 38 38.20 -31.94 -4.30
N VAL A 39 38.15 -30.80 -3.59
CA VAL A 39 39.32 -29.92 -3.37
C VAL A 39 40.48 -30.66 -2.71
N ASN A 40 40.17 -31.66 -1.88
CA ASN A 40 41.14 -32.44 -1.10
C ASN A 40 41.44 -33.84 -1.66
N GLU A 41 40.74 -34.29 -2.71
CA GLU A 41 40.78 -35.69 -3.16
C GLU A 41 41.72 -35.94 -4.35
N SER A 42 42.13 -34.91 -5.10
CA SER A 42 42.97 -35.06 -6.30
C SER A 42 44.37 -34.45 -6.14
N LYS A 43 45.40 -35.18 -6.59
CA LYS A 43 46.81 -34.75 -6.52
C LYS A 43 47.06 -33.48 -7.37
N GLU A 44 46.34 -33.33 -8.47
CA GLU A 44 46.39 -32.15 -9.34
C GLU A 44 45.79 -30.89 -8.69
N ASN A 45 44.70 -31.03 -7.91
CA ASN A 45 44.11 -29.91 -7.16
C ASN A 45 45.08 -29.41 -6.08
N LEU A 46 45.78 -30.32 -5.40
CA LEU A 46 46.77 -29.95 -4.37
C LEU A 46 47.97 -29.20 -4.96
N GLU A 47 48.51 -29.65 -6.10
CA GLU A 47 49.60 -28.94 -6.79
C GLU A 47 49.16 -27.55 -7.28
N THR A 48 47.94 -27.44 -7.80
CA THR A 48 47.36 -26.16 -8.24
C THR A 48 47.17 -25.19 -7.08
N GLN A 49 46.69 -25.67 -5.92
CA GLN A 49 46.57 -24.85 -4.72
C GLN A 49 47.92 -24.36 -4.22
N ILE A 50 48.97 -25.20 -4.24
CA ILE A 50 50.32 -24.81 -3.84
C ILE A 50 50.86 -23.70 -4.75
N GLN A 51 50.62 -23.80 -6.07
CA GLN A 51 51.03 -22.77 -7.02
C GLN A 51 50.28 -21.45 -6.78
N LEU A 52 48.97 -21.49 -6.55
CA LEU A 52 48.17 -20.28 -6.30
C LEU A 52 48.52 -19.60 -4.97
N ARG A 53 48.80 -20.38 -3.92
CA ARG A 53 49.26 -19.84 -2.61
C ARG A 53 50.59 -19.09 -2.71
N ARG A 54 51.42 -19.37 -3.71
CA ARG A 54 52.67 -18.62 -3.95
C ARG A 54 52.46 -17.28 -4.63
N THR A 55 51.31 -17.09 -5.28
CA THR A 55 50.99 -15.89 -6.07
C THR A 55 50.00 -14.97 -5.38
N ILE A 56 49.17 -15.49 -4.47
CA ILE A 56 48.09 -14.75 -3.80
C ILE A 56 48.28 -14.81 -2.28
N ASN A 57 48.14 -13.67 -1.61
CA ASN A 57 48.39 -13.55 -0.16
C ASN A 57 47.45 -14.39 0.70
N CYS A 58 46.21 -14.62 0.28
CA CYS A 58 45.23 -15.43 1.01
C CYS A 58 44.45 -16.35 0.05
N LEU A 59 44.61 -17.67 0.20
CA LEU A 59 43.80 -18.69 -0.47
C LEU A 59 43.01 -19.47 0.59
N MET A 60 41.69 -19.44 0.47
CA MET A 60 40.77 -20.23 1.28
C MET A 60 39.98 -21.19 0.39
N THR A 61 39.81 -22.41 0.86
CA THR A 61 39.17 -23.51 0.12
C THR A 61 37.96 -23.98 0.90
N PHE A 62 36.83 -24.15 0.22
CA PHE A 62 35.59 -24.62 0.81
C PHE A 62 35.08 -25.84 0.04
N GLU A 63 34.43 -26.78 0.74
CA GLU A 63 33.73 -27.91 0.13
C GLU A 63 32.21 -27.66 0.06
N SER A 64 31.70 -26.76 0.91
CA SER A 64 30.28 -26.40 1.05
C SER A 64 29.99 -24.98 0.59
N SER A 65 28.90 -24.80 -0.15
CA SER A 65 28.45 -23.47 -0.61
C SER A 65 28.00 -22.58 0.55
N ASN A 66 27.43 -23.15 1.62
CA ASN A 66 26.89 -22.37 2.74
C ASN A 66 28.02 -21.75 3.59
N GLU A 67 29.09 -22.51 3.84
CA GLU A 67 30.27 -22.00 4.58
C GLU A 67 30.98 -20.90 3.80
N CYS A 68 31.08 -21.07 2.47
CA CYS A 68 31.65 -20.07 1.59
C CYS A 68 30.79 -18.78 1.59
N GLU A 69 29.46 -18.90 1.53
CA GLU A 69 28.52 -17.77 1.59
C GLU A 69 28.65 -17.00 2.91
N GLU A 70 28.68 -17.70 4.05
CA GLU A 70 28.82 -17.08 5.37
C GLU A 70 30.16 -16.33 5.49
N HIS A 71 31.25 -16.93 5.01
CA HIS A 71 32.56 -16.30 5.05
C HIS A 71 32.64 -15.02 4.19
N VAL A 72 32.09 -15.06 2.95
CA VAL A 72 32.03 -13.86 2.09
C VAL A 72 31.19 -12.76 2.73
N GLY A 73 30.11 -13.10 3.44
CA GLY A 73 29.27 -12.13 4.13
C GLY A 73 29.94 -11.47 5.35
N GLN A 74 30.84 -12.18 6.04
CA GLN A 74 31.52 -11.69 7.25
C GLN A 74 32.78 -10.86 6.95
N SER A 75 33.43 -11.08 5.81
CA SER A 75 34.62 -10.33 5.38
C SER A 75 34.23 -8.92 4.93
N LYS A 76 34.52 -7.90 5.75
CA LYS A 76 34.07 -6.51 5.54
C LYS A 76 35.01 -5.64 4.70
N ASP A 77 36.31 -5.96 4.66
CA ASP A 77 37.33 -5.03 4.16
C ASP A 77 38.22 -5.58 3.01
N GLU A 78 37.94 -6.77 2.48
CA GLU A 78 38.77 -7.41 1.44
C GLU A 78 38.02 -7.59 0.11
N LYS A 79 38.71 -7.35 -1.01
CA LYS A 79 38.18 -7.71 -2.34
C LYS A 79 38.39 -9.21 -2.58
N ILE A 80 37.32 -9.91 -2.91
CA ILE A 80 37.29 -11.36 -3.03
C ILE A 80 37.21 -11.75 -4.51
N VAL A 81 38.01 -12.73 -4.93
CA VAL A 81 37.81 -13.46 -6.20
C VAL A 81 37.32 -14.85 -5.85
N LEU A 82 36.20 -15.29 -6.44
CA LEU A 82 35.63 -16.61 -6.18
C LEU A 82 35.79 -17.52 -7.40
N ILE A 83 36.50 -18.62 -7.25
CA ILE A 83 36.59 -19.70 -8.22
C ILE A 83 35.69 -20.85 -7.73
N VAL A 84 34.73 -21.24 -8.55
CA VAL A 84 33.74 -22.27 -8.17
C VAL A 84 33.57 -23.32 -9.26
N SER A 85 33.43 -24.58 -8.82
CA SER A 85 33.11 -25.68 -9.74
C SER A 85 31.72 -25.49 -10.35
N GLY A 86 31.54 -25.90 -11.61
CA GLY A 86 30.31 -25.66 -12.37
C GLY A 86 29.03 -26.21 -11.73
N ARG A 87 29.15 -27.23 -10.88
CA ARG A 87 28.02 -27.79 -10.11
C ARG A 87 27.62 -26.85 -8.96
N LEU A 88 28.56 -26.49 -8.10
CA LEU A 88 28.30 -25.61 -6.95
C LEU A 88 28.05 -24.16 -7.37
N GLY A 89 28.59 -23.75 -8.53
CA GLY A 89 28.39 -22.42 -9.09
C GLY A 89 26.92 -22.08 -9.35
N ARG A 90 26.07 -23.07 -9.65
CA ARG A 90 24.62 -22.84 -9.83
C ARG A 90 23.92 -22.44 -8.54
N GLU A 91 24.45 -22.86 -7.39
CA GLU A 91 23.82 -22.64 -6.08
C GLU A 91 24.34 -21.36 -5.44
N ILE A 92 25.66 -21.16 -5.42
CA ILE A 92 26.27 -20.04 -4.70
C ILE A 92 26.23 -18.72 -5.49
N VAL A 93 26.45 -18.75 -6.82
CA VAL A 93 26.61 -17.52 -7.61
C VAL A 93 25.39 -16.61 -7.54
N PRO A 94 24.13 -17.09 -7.67
CA PRO A 94 22.95 -16.23 -7.53
C PRO A 94 22.84 -15.55 -6.16
N ARG A 95 23.41 -16.12 -5.10
CA ARG A 95 23.31 -15.60 -3.73
C ARG A 95 24.38 -14.56 -3.42
N VAL A 96 25.60 -14.77 -3.91
CA VAL A 96 26.75 -13.93 -3.55
C VAL A 96 27.13 -12.90 -4.63
N HIS A 97 26.68 -13.05 -5.89
CA HIS A 97 27.18 -12.21 -6.99
C HIS A 97 26.90 -10.70 -6.88
N ASP A 98 25.93 -10.28 -6.06
CA ASP A 98 25.61 -8.87 -5.84
C ASP A 98 26.35 -8.27 -4.62
N LEU A 99 27.18 -9.07 -3.92
CA LEU A 99 27.97 -8.61 -2.78
C LEU A 99 29.13 -7.73 -3.27
N HIS A 100 29.20 -6.52 -2.75
CA HIS A 100 30.20 -5.51 -3.12
C HIS A 100 31.66 -5.95 -2.89
N GLN A 101 31.88 -6.94 -2.01
CA GLN A 101 33.21 -7.49 -1.75
C GLN A 101 33.71 -8.38 -2.90
N LEU A 102 32.84 -8.92 -3.76
CA LEU A 102 33.24 -9.81 -4.85
C LEU A 102 33.68 -9.03 -6.09
N SER A 103 34.97 -9.11 -6.41
CA SER A 103 35.60 -8.47 -7.56
C SER A 103 35.45 -9.28 -8.85
N ALA A 104 35.49 -10.61 -8.77
CA ALA A 104 35.29 -11.49 -9.91
C ALA A 104 34.83 -12.89 -9.46
N ILE A 105 34.04 -13.55 -10.30
CA ILE A 105 33.67 -14.95 -10.13
C ILE A 105 34.15 -15.70 -11.38
N TYR A 106 34.82 -16.83 -11.20
CA TYR A 106 35.20 -17.74 -12.28
C TYR A 106 34.52 -19.08 -12.05
N VAL A 107 33.80 -19.56 -13.06
CA VAL A 107 33.17 -20.88 -13.03
C VAL A 107 34.00 -21.79 -13.91
N TYR A 108 34.50 -22.88 -13.34
CA TYR A 108 35.21 -23.90 -14.09
C TYR A 108 34.40 -25.19 -14.18
N CYS A 109 34.45 -25.83 -15.34
CA CYS A 109 33.75 -27.06 -15.61
C CYS A 109 34.70 -28.05 -16.28
N MET A 110 34.59 -29.32 -15.90
CA MET A 110 35.31 -30.42 -16.53
C MET A 110 34.36 -31.14 -17.49
N ASP A 111 34.70 -31.19 -18.76
CA ASP A 111 33.96 -32.00 -19.72
C ASP A 111 34.36 -33.47 -19.54
N LYS A 112 33.45 -34.29 -19.01
CA LYS A 112 33.71 -35.72 -18.73
C LYS A 112 33.97 -36.56 -19.98
N ARG A 113 33.68 -36.07 -21.19
CA ARG A 113 33.92 -36.81 -22.44
C ARG A 113 35.28 -36.53 -23.04
N THR A 114 35.80 -35.32 -22.89
CA THR A 114 37.11 -34.90 -23.43
C THR A 114 38.20 -34.84 -22.36
N ASN A 115 37.82 -34.91 -21.08
CA ASN A 115 38.68 -34.74 -19.91
C ASN A 115 39.38 -33.37 -19.85
N GLU A 116 38.85 -32.37 -20.57
CA GLU A 116 39.38 -31.01 -20.58
C GLU A 116 38.71 -30.16 -19.49
N ILE A 117 39.54 -29.43 -18.73
CA ILE A 117 39.09 -28.45 -17.74
C ILE A 117 39.15 -27.07 -18.38
N TRP A 118 38.03 -26.36 -18.35
CA TRP A 118 37.99 -24.95 -18.74
C TRP A 118 37.42 -24.10 -17.62
N ALA A 119 38.05 -22.94 -17.38
CA ALA A 119 37.56 -21.90 -16.49
C ALA A 119 37.16 -20.69 -17.33
N LYS A 120 35.94 -20.18 -17.14
CA LYS A 120 35.51 -18.92 -17.74
C LYS A 120 35.12 -17.94 -16.64
N PRO A 121 35.48 -16.65 -16.76
CA PRO A 121 34.89 -15.65 -15.89
C PRO A 121 33.38 -15.78 -16.02
N TYR A 122 32.69 -15.82 -14.89
CA TYR A 122 31.25 -15.66 -14.83
C TYR A 122 30.94 -14.24 -15.30
N LYS A 123 30.90 -14.10 -16.62
CA LYS A 123 30.21 -13.00 -17.26
C LYS A 123 28.76 -13.29 -16.92
N LYS A 124 28.16 -12.40 -16.12
CA LYS A 124 26.71 -12.25 -16.05
C LYS A 124 26.20 -12.58 -17.46
N LEU A 125 25.23 -13.48 -17.58
CA LEU A 125 24.43 -13.57 -18.80
C LEU A 125 23.68 -12.24 -18.89
N ILE A 126 24.44 -11.22 -19.28
CA ILE A 126 24.01 -9.93 -19.75
C ILE A 126 23.30 -10.35 -21.02
N LYS A 127 21.96 -10.44 -20.94
CA LYS A 127 21.16 -10.15 -22.13
C LYS A 127 21.71 -8.84 -22.66
N GLU A 128 22.37 -8.93 -23.80
CA GLU A 128 23.13 -7.88 -24.43
C GLU A 128 22.38 -6.55 -24.34
N SER A 129 23.04 -5.59 -23.73
CA SER A 129 22.68 -4.19 -23.84
C SER A 129 23.02 -3.71 -25.25
N SER A 130 22.09 -3.93 -26.18
CA SER A 130 21.80 -2.93 -27.19
C SER A 130 20.27 -2.76 -27.23
N ASN A 131 19.85 -1.57 -26.83
CA ASN A 131 18.48 -1.13 -26.55
C ASN A 131 17.80 -1.80 -25.36
N THR A 132 17.37 -0.94 -24.42
CA THR A 132 16.18 -1.10 -23.56
C THR A 132 15.53 -2.49 -23.67
N ASN A 133 15.52 -3.29 -22.60
CA ASN A 133 14.68 -4.51 -22.52
C ASN A 133 13.20 -4.08 -22.59
N ILE A 134 12.75 -3.75 -23.79
CA ILE A 134 11.39 -3.41 -24.14
C ILE A 134 10.71 -4.76 -24.33
N ARG A 135 9.91 -5.17 -23.36
CA ARG A 135 8.96 -6.26 -23.59
C ARG A 135 7.85 -5.70 -24.46
N ARG A 136 7.51 -6.39 -25.55
CA ARG A 136 6.37 -6.00 -26.41
C ARG A 136 5.15 -6.80 -26.02
N LEU A 137 4.04 -6.11 -25.84
CA LEU A 137 2.70 -6.68 -25.72
C LEU A 137 1.89 -6.21 -26.92
N TYR A 138 0.94 -7.02 -27.34
CA TYR A 138 0.12 -6.76 -28.51
C TYR A 138 -1.35 -6.87 -28.13
N ARG A 139 -2.16 -6.01 -28.77
CA ARG A 139 -3.61 -6.07 -28.69
C ARG A 139 -4.19 -5.73 -30.05
N GLY A 140 -4.94 -6.68 -30.61
CA GLY A 140 -5.80 -6.39 -31.75
C GLY A 140 -7.11 -5.80 -31.28
N GLN A 141 -7.63 -4.82 -32.00
CA GLN A 141 -8.95 -4.27 -31.75
C GLN A 141 -9.57 -3.76 -33.04
N VAL A 142 -10.88 -3.73 -33.06
CA VAL A 142 -11.68 -3.12 -34.10
C VAL A 142 -12.29 -1.86 -33.50
N ILE A 143 -12.06 -0.71 -34.14
CA ILE A 143 -12.53 0.60 -33.66
C ILE A 143 -13.25 1.35 -34.79
N SER A 144 -14.03 2.38 -34.45
CA SER A 144 -14.67 3.23 -35.45
C SER A 144 -13.67 4.15 -36.16
N LYS A 145 -14.00 4.60 -37.38
CA LYS A 145 -13.18 5.59 -38.12
C LYS A 145 -12.98 6.88 -37.33
N ASP A 146 -14.02 7.38 -36.67
CA ASP A 146 -13.95 8.58 -35.83
C ASP A 146 -12.98 8.41 -34.65
N GLU A 147 -12.98 7.24 -34.01
CA GLU A 147 -12.06 6.92 -32.92
C GLU A 147 -10.62 6.78 -33.42
N LEU A 148 -10.42 6.16 -34.59
CA LEU A 148 -9.10 6.09 -35.23
C LEU A 148 -8.56 7.48 -35.55
N ASP A 149 -9.37 8.38 -36.11
CA ASP A 149 -8.93 9.74 -36.44
C ASP A 149 -8.59 10.55 -35.18
N ARG A 150 -9.32 10.34 -34.06
CA ARG A 150 -8.94 10.91 -32.76
C ARG A 150 -7.59 10.41 -32.28
N ILE A 151 -7.36 9.09 -32.32
CA ILE A 151 -6.07 8.49 -31.96
C ILE A 151 -4.95 9.04 -32.84
N ARG A 152 -5.18 9.19 -34.15
CA ARG A 152 -4.20 9.77 -35.08
C ARG A 152 -3.89 11.24 -34.77
N SER A 153 -4.87 12.00 -34.30
CA SER A 153 -4.66 13.40 -33.91
C SER A 153 -3.92 13.56 -32.58
N SER A 154 -3.84 12.52 -31.75
CA SER A 154 -3.25 12.55 -30.41
C SER A 154 -1.83 11.94 -30.34
N ILE A 155 -1.09 11.90 -31.45
CA ILE A 155 0.30 11.39 -31.47
C ILE A 155 1.17 12.26 -30.56
N GLY A 156 1.88 11.64 -29.62
CA GLY A 156 2.70 12.29 -28.60
C GLY A 156 1.99 12.53 -27.26
N GLU A 157 0.66 12.41 -27.22
CA GLU A 157 -0.16 12.59 -26.03
C GLU A 157 -0.39 11.27 -25.26
N PHE A 158 -1.07 11.37 -24.10
CA PHE A 158 -1.39 10.23 -23.25
C PHE A 158 -2.74 9.59 -23.60
N ILE A 159 -2.77 8.26 -23.55
CA ILE A 159 -3.98 7.45 -23.69
C ILE A 159 -4.15 6.61 -22.42
N SER A 160 -5.36 6.66 -21.85
CA SER A 160 -5.75 5.91 -20.65
C SER A 160 -6.56 4.67 -21.02
N ILE A 161 -6.38 3.60 -20.24
CA ILE A 161 -7.12 2.34 -20.42
C ILE A 161 -8.49 2.43 -19.77
N THR A 162 -9.49 2.73 -20.58
CA THR A 162 -10.85 2.23 -20.33
C THR A 162 -11.21 1.06 -21.26
N SER A 163 -10.40 0.80 -22.30
CA SER A 163 -10.75 -0.15 -23.39
C SER A 163 -9.84 -1.40 -23.53
N PHE A 164 -8.73 -1.49 -22.79
CA PHE A 164 -7.66 -2.50 -23.01
C PHE A 164 -7.34 -3.34 -21.77
N LEU A 165 -8.30 -4.11 -21.24
CA LEU A 165 -8.03 -4.93 -20.05
C LEU A 165 -7.04 -6.08 -20.32
N SER A 166 -7.01 -6.62 -21.54
CA SER A 166 -6.30 -7.86 -21.90
C SER A 166 -5.36 -7.69 -23.09
N THR A 167 -4.13 -8.21 -22.98
CA THR A 167 -3.06 -8.16 -23.98
C THR A 167 -2.34 -9.51 -24.11
N THR A 168 -1.51 -9.68 -25.15
CA THR A 168 -0.73 -10.93 -25.35
C THR A 168 0.71 -10.66 -25.78
N ARG A 169 1.63 -11.61 -25.56
CA ARG A 169 3.00 -11.56 -26.14
C ARG A 169 3.05 -11.97 -27.61
N SER A 170 1.99 -12.60 -28.13
CA SER A 170 1.94 -13.09 -29.50
C SER A 170 1.30 -12.08 -30.46
N GLN A 171 2.12 -11.44 -31.29
CA GLN A 171 1.65 -10.52 -32.34
C GLN A 171 0.65 -11.20 -33.28
N MET A 172 0.92 -12.45 -33.67
CA MET A 172 0.05 -13.23 -34.56
C MET A 172 -1.36 -13.44 -33.99
N LYS A 173 -1.48 -13.71 -32.69
CA LYS A 173 -2.79 -13.88 -32.04
C LYS A 173 -3.55 -12.56 -31.98
N ALA A 174 -2.86 -11.48 -31.62
CA ALA A 174 -3.44 -10.14 -31.61
C ALA A 174 -3.91 -9.72 -33.00
N LEU A 175 -3.13 -9.99 -34.05
CA LEU A 175 -3.50 -9.70 -35.44
C LEU A 175 -4.78 -10.43 -35.85
N ARG A 176 -4.87 -11.74 -35.56
CA ARG A 176 -6.08 -12.53 -35.84
C ARG A 176 -7.31 -11.98 -35.12
N PHE A 177 -7.15 -11.52 -33.89
CA PHE A 177 -8.25 -10.92 -33.14
C PHE A 177 -8.72 -9.61 -33.80
N ALA A 178 -7.81 -8.73 -34.20
CA ALA A 178 -8.17 -7.50 -34.92
C ALA A 178 -8.90 -7.81 -36.24
N GLN A 179 -8.44 -8.81 -36.98
CA GLN A 179 -9.02 -9.17 -38.28
C GLN A 179 -10.29 -10.03 -38.18
N SER A 180 -10.71 -10.43 -36.97
CA SER A 180 -11.84 -11.34 -36.77
C SER A 180 -13.22 -10.71 -37.04
N ALA A 181 -13.30 -9.37 -37.07
CA ALA A 181 -14.52 -8.63 -37.35
C ALA A 181 -14.26 -7.55 -38.41
N GLN A 182 -14.60 -7.84 -39.67
CA GLN A 182 -14.57 -6.86 -40.77
C GLN A 182 -15.97 -6.29 -41.00
N CYS A 183 -16.11 -4.97 -40.94
CA CYS A 183 -17.34 -4.21 -41.21
C CYS A 183 -16.98 -2.90 -41.92
N GLU A 184 -17.84 -2.37 -42.80
CA GLU A 184 -17.53 -1.20 -43.65
C GLU A 184 -17.20 0.09 -42.86
N ASP A 185 -17.72 0.22 -41.64
CA ASP A 185 -17.56 1.40 -40.77
C ASP A 185 -16.49 1.23 -39.68
N LEU A 186 -15.80 0.09 -39.67
CA LEU A 186 -14.83 -0.25 -38.64
C LEU A 186 -13.44 -0.50 -39.21
N GLU A 187 -12.43 -0.03 -38.49
CA GLU A 187 -11.03 -0.15 -38.85
C GLU A 187 -10.34 -1.14 -37.90
N CYS A 188 -9.54 -2.03 -38.47
CA CYS A 188 -8.73 -2.96 -37.71
C CYS A 188 -7.43 -2.26 -37.26
N VAL A 189 -7.14 -2.31 -35.97
CA VAL A 189 -5.94 -1.71 -35.38
C VAL A 189 -5.18 -2.73 -34.54
N LEU A 190 -3.87 -2.79 -34.75
CA LEU A 190 -2.93 -3.52 -33.93
C LEU A 190 -2.15 -2.55 -33.05
N PHE A 191 -2.40 -2.60 -31.76
CA PHE A 191 -1.63 -1.88 -30.76
C PHE A 191 -0.38 -2.67 -30.38
N THR A 192 0.79 -2.04 -30.52
CA THR A 192 2.08 -2.56 -30.07
C THR A 192 2.54 -1.76 -28.87
N ILE A 193 2.54 -2.40 -27.70
CA ILE A 193 2.84 -1.78 -26.42
C ILE A 193 4.27 -2.13 -26.02
N LYS A 194 5.11 -1.11 -25.90
CA LYS A 194 6.50 -1.17 -25.47
C LYS A 194 6.58 -0.97 -23.95
N VAL A 195 7.04 -2.00 -23.27
CA VAL A 195 7.19 -2.02 -21.81
C VAL A 195 8.67 -1.98 -21.45
N LYS A 196 9.15 -0.82 -21.00
CA LYS A 196 10.54 -0.64 -20.56
C LYS A 196 10.76 -1.38 -19.23
N SER A 197 11.81 -2.19 -19.14
CA SER A 197 12.11 -3.04 -17.95
C SER A 197 12.44 -2.29 -16.65
N ARG A 198 12.42 -0.95 -16.63
CA ARG A 198 12.74 -0.13 -15.44
C ARG A 198 11.53 0.14 -14.54
N ILE A 199 10.33 -0.31 -14.91
CA ILE A 199 9.13 -0.13 -14.09
C ILE A 199 9.23 -1.05 -12.86
N LYS A 200 9.30 -0.45 -11.66
CA LYS A 200 9.44 -1.17 -10.38
C LYS A 200 8.16 -1.90 -9.94
N ALA A 201 6.99 -1.37 -10.30
CA ALA A 201 5.71 -2.05 -10.08
C ALA A 201 5.60 -3.26 -11.00
N LYS A 202 4.96 -4.36 -10.57
CA LYS A 202 4.51 -5.43 -11.48
C LYS A 202 3.20 -4.97 -12.13
N PRO A 203 3.20 -4.36 -13.33
CA PRO A 203 2.00 -3.77 -13.95
C PRO A 203 1.04 -4.83 -14.50
N PHE A 204 1.40 -6.11 -14.37
CA PHE A 204 0.79 -7.21 -15.10
C PHE A 204 0.45 -8.38 -14.18
N ALA A 205 -0.68 -9.01 -14.45
CA ALA A 205 -0.98 -10.37 -13.98
C ALA A 205 -0.98 -11.32 -15.19
N ASP A 206 -0.18 -12.38 -15.13
CA ASP A 206 -0.27 -13.49 -16.07
C ASP A 206 -1.45 -14.37 -15.65
N ILE A 207 -2.49 -14.38 -16.47
CA ILE A 207 -3.73 -15.12 -16.21
C ILE A 207 -3.90 -16.28 -17.17
N SER A 208 -2.83 -16.74 -17.83
CA SER A 208 -2.87 -17.88 -18.75
C SER A 208 -3.51 -19.14 -18.16
N ARG A 209 -3.46 -19.32 -16.83
CA ARG A 209 -4.11 -20.42 -16.10
C ARG A 209 -5.61 -20.23 -15.84
N LEU A 210 -6.10 -19.00 -15.98
CA LEU A 210 -7.51 -18.61 -15.77
C LEU A 210 -8.20 -18.20 -17.09
N SER A 211 -7.44 -18.09 -18.19
CA SER A 211 -7.97 -17.74 -19.49
C SER A 211 -8.92 -18.82 -20.00
N TYR A 212 -10.00 -18.39 -20.65
CA TYR A 212 -11.00 -19.29 -21.26
C TYR A 212 -10.39 -20.12 -22.41
N PHE A 213 -9.31 -19.64 -23.04
CA PHE A 213 -8.64 -20.32 -24.14
C PHE A 213 -7.30 -20.96 -23.68
N PRO A 214 -7.20 -22.30 -23.61
CA PRO A 214 -5.99 -22.98 -23.19
C PRO A 214 -4.81 -22.67 -24.13
N GLY A 215 -3.71 -22.14 -23.57
CA GLY A 215 -2.51 -21.78 -24.33
C GLY A 215 -2.46 -20.33 -24.82
N GLU A 216 -3.41 -19.47 -24.40
CA GLU A 216 -3.27 -18.02 -24.51
C GLU A 216 -2.38 -17.47 -23.38
N GLU A 217 -1.27 -16.84 -23.77
CA GLU A 217 -0.46 -16.02 -22.85
C GLU A 217 -1.18 -14.68 -22.66
N GLU A 218 -2.30 -14.72 -21.94
CA GLU A 218 -3.13 -13.57 -21.64
C GLU A 218 -2.55 -12.79 -20.44
N ILE A 219 -2.33 -11.49 -20.66
CA ILE A 219 -1.68 -10.58 -19.71
C ILE A 219 -2.62 -9.42 -19.45
N LEU A 220 -3.09 -9.32 -18.21
CA LEU A 220 -3.91 -8.20 -17.75
C LEU A 220 -3.05 -7.01 -17.37
N LEU A 221 -3.49 -5.81 -17.76
CA LEU A 221 -2.93 -4.53 -17.32
C LEU A 221 -3.65 -4.06 -16.07
N MET A 222 -2.92 -3.44 -15.14
CA MET A 222 -3.57 -2.76 -14.00
C MET A 222 -4.48 -1.62 -14.50
N LEU A 223 -5.67 -1.52 -13.90
CA LEU A 223 -6.58 -0.38 -14.06
C LEU A 223 -5.83 0.92 -13.75
N GLY A 224 -5.91 1.90 -14.67
CA GLY A 224 -5.22 3.19 -14.53
C GLY A 224 -3.81 3.25 -15.15
N SER A 225 -3.39 2.24 -15.92
CA SER A 225 -2.14 2.33 -16.70
C SER A 225 -2.27 3.40 -17.79
N ILE A 226 -1.23 4.24 -17.94
CA ILE A 226 -1.19 5.35 -18.91
C ILE A 226 -0.10 5.07 -19.96
N PHE A 227 -0.41 5.34 -21.23
CA PHE A 227 0.47 5.10 -22.37
C PHE A 227 0.70 6.39 -23.13
N ARG A 228 1.89 6.57 -23.67
CA ARG A 228 2.17 7.61 -24.66
C ARG A 228 2.04 7.03 -26.06
N LEU A 229 1.27 7.69 -26.92
CA LEU A 229 1.15 7.29 -28.32
C LEU A 229 2.38 7.78 -29.10
N GLU A 230 3.19 6.86 -29.64
CA GLU A 230 4.39 7.22 -30.39
C GLU A 230 4.12 7.39 -31.88
N SER A 231 3.37 6.47 -32.47
CA SER A 231 3.14 6.45 -33.91
C SER A 231 1.83 5.77 -34.25
N VAL A 232 1.22 6.21 -35.35
CA VAL A 232 0.10 5.51 -35.99
C VAL A 232 0.36 5.49 -37.49
N HIS A 233 0.40 4.30 -38.09
CA HIS A 233 0.65 4.14 -39.51
C HIS A 233 -0.14 2.97 -40.07
N TYR A 234 -0.40 2.98 -41.38
CA TYR A 234 -1.10 1.90 -42.05
C TYR A 234 -0.10 0.92 -42.67
N ASP A 235 -0.16 -0.35 -42.27
CA ASP A 235 0.60 -1.43 -42.88
C ASP A 235 -0.16 -1.96 -44.10
N LYS A 236 0.39 -1.70 -45.29
CA LYS A 236 -0.20 -2.12 -46.57
C LYS A 236 -0.09 -3.62 -46.82
N GLU A 237 0.88 -4.32 -46.21
CA GLU A 237 1.06 -5.76 -46.40
C GLU A 237 0.06 -6.55 -45.57
N GLN A 238 -0.20 -6.09 -44.33
CA GLN A 238 -1.15 -6.72 -43.42
C GLN A 238 -2.56 -6.11 -43.47
N GLN A 239 -2.75 -5.05 -44.27
CA GLN A 239 -3.99 -4.30 -44.43
C GLN A 239 -4.59 -3.87 -43.08
N ILE A 240 -3.74 -3.36 -42.18
CA ILE A 240 -4.13 -3.03 -40.80
C ILE A 240 -3.43 -1.75 -40.33
N TRP A 241 -4.09 -0.98 -39.48
CA TRP A 241 -3.46 0.13 -38.78
C TRP A 241 -2.58 -0.38 -37.65
N MET A 242 -1.38 0.17 -37.50
CA MET A 242 -0.47 -0.11 -36.42
C MET A 242 -0.32 1.13 -35.54
N ALA A 243 -0.50 0.94 -34.24
CA ALA A 243 -0.33 2.00 -33.24
C ALA A 243 0.74 1.59 -32.22
N ASP A 244 1.82 2.36 -32.13
CA ASP A 244 2.89 2.14 -31.17
C ASP A 244 2.62 2.92 -29.88
N LEU A 245 2.61 2.21 -28.76
CA LEU A 245 2.37 2.76 -27.43
C LEU A 245 3.58 2.52 -26.53
N ASP A 246 3.99 3.53 -25.79
CA ASP A 246 5.02 3.44 -24.75
C ASP A 246 4.34 3.47 -23.37
N LEU A 247 4.53 2.42 -22.55
CA LEU A 247 3.97 2.40 -21.19
C LEU A 247 4.70 3.43 -20.32
N CYS A 248 3.97 4.43 -19.83
CA CYS A 248 4.51 5.48 -19.00
C CYS A 248 4.82 4.95 -17.59
N ASN A 249 5.82 5.55 -16.94
CA ASN A 249 6.22 5.23 -15.58
C ASN A 249 6.33 6.50 -14.73
N GLU A 250 6.61 6.32 -13.44
CA GLU A 250 6.78 7.43 -12.48
C GLU A 250 7.90 8.42 -12.86
N ASP A 251 8.76 8.10 -13.84
CA ASP A 251 9.86 8.96 -14.28
C ASP A 251 9.48 9.88 -15.47
N ASP A 252 8.33 9.67 -16.12
CA ASP A 252 7.87 10.47 -17.26
C ASP A 252 7.60 11.93 -16.84
N HIS A 253 8.24 12.88 -17.53
CA HIS A 253 8.21 14.31 -17.18
C HIS A 253 6.80 14.91 -17.25
N ASP A 254 6.07 14.61 -18.33
CA ASP A 254 4.75 15.21 -18.54
C ASP A 254 3.73 14.55 -17.61
N LEU A 255 3.91 13.25 -17.33
CA LEU A 255 3.09 12.56 -16.34
C LEU A 255 3.34 13.10 -14.92
N LYS A 256 4.59 13.40 -14.55
CA LYS A 256 4.92 14.10 -13.30
C LYS A 256 4.26 15.48 -13.22
N GLN A 257 4.20 16.20 -14.33
CA GLN A 257 3.54 17.50 -14.38
C GLN A 257 2.02 17.36 -14.17
N VAL A 258 1.37 16.40 -14.84
CA VAL A 258 -0.06 16.07 -14.62
C VAL A 258 -0.31 15.65 -13.18
N PHE A 259 0.51 14.76 -12.60
CA PHE A 259 0.43 14.43 -11.18
C PHE A 259 0.65 15.64 -10.29
N GLY A 260 1.54 16.57 -10.67
CA GLY A 260 1.75 17.84 -9.97
C GLY A 260 0.53 18.75 -10.02
N TYR A 261 -0.14 18.85 -11.16
CA TYR A 261 -1.40 19.60 -11.30
C TYR A 261 -2.54 18.96 -10.52
N MET A 262 -2.73 17.65 -10.67
CA MET A 262 -3.73 16.91 -9.90
C MET A 262 -3.46 17.02 -8.41
N LYS A 263 -2.20 16.94 -7.99
CA LYS A 263 -1.80 17.14 -6.59
C LYS A 263 -2.14 18.56 -6.15
N LYS A 264 -1.86 19.58 -6.97
CA LYS A 264 -2.18 20.98 -6.68
C LYS A 264 -3.70 21.25 -6.63
N GLU A 265 -4.50 20.58 -7.44
CA GLU A 265 -5.97 20.63 -7.36
C GLU A 265 -6.50 19.84 -6.16
N MET A 266 -5.86 18.72 -5.80
CA MET A 266 -6.14 17.95 -4.60
C MET A 266 -5.55 18.59 -3.33
N GLU A 267 -4.72 19.63 -3.44
CA GLU A 267 -4.12 20.39 -2.33
C GLU A 267 -5.10 21.41 -1.74
N SER A 268 -6.43 21.20 -1.84
CA SER A 268 -7.30 21.87 -0.87
C SER A 268 -6.99 21.30 0.51
N GLU A 269 -6.81 22.16 1.52
CA GLU A 269 -6.51 21.77 2.90
C GLU A 269 -7.49 20.69 3.41
N THR A 270 -8.74 20.77 2.95
CA THR A 270 -9.82 19.83 3.21
C THR A 270 -9.48 18.41 2.75
N THR A 271 -8.81 18.24 1.62
CA THR A 271 -8.48 16.93 1.03
C THR A 271 -7.31 16.24 1.75
N LEU A 272 -6.30 17.00 2.18
CA LEU A 272 -5.17 16.45 2.95
C LEU A 272 -5.61 15.98 4.34
N ILE A 273 -6.42 16.78 5.04
CA ILE A 273 -7.00 16.38 6.34
C ILE A 273 -7.90 15.15 6.17
N SER A 274 -8.65 15.08 5.06
CA SER A 274 -9.50 13.93 4.73
C SER A 274 -8.73 12.63 4.58
N LEU A 275 -7.52 12.65 4.01
CA LEU A 275 -6.68 11.46 3.90
C LEU A 275 -6.25 10.92 5.27
N GLY A 276 -5.87 11.80 6.20
CA GLY A 276 -5.58 11.41 7.58
C GLY A 276 -6.80 10.79 8.27
N ASN A 277 -7.99 11.36 8.06
CA ASN A 277 -9.24 10.83 8.60
C ASN A 277 -9.56 9.45 8.01
N LEU A 278 -9.26 9.24 6.72
CA LEU A 278 -9.47 7.97 6.05
C LEU A 278 -8.53 6.88 6.59
N PHE A 279 -7.25 7.20 6.85
CA PHE A 279 -6.36 6.26 7.55
C PHE A 279 -6.90 5.88 8.93
N ARG A 280 -7.44 6.84 9.68
CA ARG A 280 -8.08 6.58 10.98
C ARG A 280 -9.30 5.66 10.86
N GLN A 281 -10.18 5.92 9.89
CA GLN A 281 -11.37 5.09 9.63
C GLN A 281 -11.03 3.66 9.22
N MET A 282 -9.92 3.45 8.52
CA MET A 282 -9.42 2.11 8.18
C MET A 282 -8.75 1.38 9.35
N GLY A 283 -8.66 2.00 10.54
CA GLY A 283 -7.95 1.47 11.70
C GLY A 283 -6.42 1.55 11.60
N GLU A 284 -5.90 2.24 10.57
CA GLU A 284 -4.47 2.40 10.31
C GLU A 284 -3.91 3.58 11.12
N LEU A 285 -4.06 3.50 12.45
CA LEU A 285 -3.82 4.60 13.38
C LEU A 285 -2.36 5.11 13.35
N ASP A 286 -1.37 4.22 13.20
CA ASP A 286 0.04 4.60 13.10
C ASP A 286 0.36 5.38 11.82
N LYS A 287 -0.27 4.99 10.71
CA LYS A 287 -0.13 5.71 9.43
C LYS A 287 -0.79 7.07 9.51
N ALA A 288 -1.98 7.16 10.11
CA ALA A 288 -2.69 8.42 10.35
C ALA A 288 -1.84 9.37 11.20
N GLU A 289 -1.28 8.89 12.31
CA GLU A 289 -0.43 9.69 13.19
C GLU A 289 0.81 10.21 12.47
N LYS A 290 1.55 9.33 11.80
CA LYS A 290 2.75 9.71 11.03
C LYS A 290 2.41 10.73 9.95
N TYR A 291 1.26 10.55 9.30
CA TYR A 291 0.78 11.47 8.26
C TYR A 291 0.47 12.86 8.84
N TYR A 292 -0.30 12.97 9.93
CA TYR A 292 -0.58 14.27 10.54
C TYR A 292 0.68 14.96 11.09
N LYS A 293 1.61 14.22 11.70
CA LYS A 293 2.90 14.77 12.15
C LYS A 293 3.72 15.30 10.97
N ARG A 294 3.72 14.59 9.84
CA ARG A 294 4.37 15.04 8.61
C ARG A 294 3.69 16.29 8.06
N LEU A 295 2.36 16.34 8.08
CA LEU A 295 1.55 17.47 7.62
C LEU A 295 1.87 18.75 8.41
N LEU A 296 2.03 18.63 9.73
CA LEU A 296 2.48 19.72 10.61
C LEU A 296 3.90 20.21 10.34
N ASN A 297 4.78 19.37 9.77
CA ASN A 297 6.19 19.70 9.54
C ASN A 297 6.49 20.21 8.12
N GLU A 298 5.79 19.68 7.10
CA GLU A 298 6.14 19.87 5.68
C GLU A 298 5.29 20.92 4.96
N LEU A 299 4.11 21.28 5.47
CA LEU A 299 3.25 22.27 4.83
C LEU A 299 3.23 23.58 5.62
N VAL A 300 3.25 24.70 4.89
CA VAL A 300 2.75 25.99 5.38
C VAL A 300 1.23 25.87 5.43
N VAL A 301 0.74 25.10 6.39
CA VAL A 301 -0.69 25.03 6.67
C VAL A 301 -1.07 26.30 7.42
N ASP A 302 -2.19 26.92 7.08
CA ASP A 302 -2.69 28.04 7.84
C ASP A 302 -3.06 27.62 9.29
N ASP A 303 -3.33 28.59 10.16
CA ASP A 303 -3.72 28.31 11.55
C ASP A 303 -4.93 27.35 11.64
N SER A 304 -5.83 27.39 10.66
CA SER A 304 -7.03 26.53 10.60
C SER A 304 -6.67 25.06 10.34
N GLY A 305 -5.80 24.80 9.37
CA GLY A 305 -5.37 23.46 9.06
C GLY A 305 -4.38 22.91 10.10
N ILE A 306 -3.56 23.75 10.74
CA ILE A 306 -2.75 23.33 11.91
C ILE A 306 -3.68 22.86 13.04
N ALA A 307 -4.73 23.63 13.35
CA ALA A 307 -5.71 23.23 14.36
C ALA A 307 -6.42 21.92 13.97
N SER A 308 -6.71 21.73 12.69
CA SER A 308 -7.34 20.50 12.18
C SER A 308 -6.41 19.29 12.26
N CYS A 309 -5.10 19.46 12.00
CA CYS A 309 -4.10 18.41 12.20
C CYS A 309 -4.03 17.97 13.67
N TYR A 310 -4.04 18.92 14.60
CA TYR A 310 -4.07 18.62 16.03
C TYR A 310 -5.37 17.92 16.45
N ILE A 311 -6.51 18.28 15.87
CA ILE A 311 -7.77 17.53 16.11
C ILE A 311 -7.65 16.11 15.57
N GLY A 312 -7.08 15.93 14.37
CA GLY A 312 -6.81 14.62 13.79
C GLY A 312 -5.90 13.76 14.66
N LEU A 313 -4.80 14.32 15.17
CA LEU A 313 -3.93 13.65 16.13
C LEU A 313 -4.64 13.34 17.45
N GLY A 314 -5.45 14.28 17.96
CA GLY A 314 -6.27 14.08 19.16
C GLY A 314 -7.21 12.88 19.01
N ASN A 315 -7.89 12.79 17.88
CA ASN A 315 -8.76 11.67 17.54
C ASN A 315 -7.96 10.35 17.46
N VAL A 316 -6.83 10.33 16.76
CA VAL A 316 -6.00 9.12 16.62
C VAL A 316 -5.47 8.62 17.96
N HIS A 317 -4.98 9.51 18.82
CA HIS A 317 -4.51 9.15 20.16
C HIS A 317 -5.67 8.69 21.06
N GLY A 318 -6.87 9.26 20.91
CA GLY A 318 -8.08 8.79 21.59
C GLY A 318 -8.41 7.35 21.19
N ASP A 319 -8.44 7.06 19.89
CA ASP A 319 -8.71 5.72 19.35
C ASP A 319 -7.64 4.68 19.80
N LYS A 320 -6.41 5.12 20.12
CA LYS A 320 -5.34 4.29 20.70
C LYS A 320 -5.44 4.08 22.22
N GLY A 321 -6.32 4.80 22.92
CA GLY A 321 -6.38 4.85 24.38
C GLY A 321 -5.31 5.73 25.02
N GLU A 322 -4.57 6.52 24.24
CA GLU A 322 -3.53 7.45 24.70
C GLU A 322 -4.14 8.79 25.12
N TYR A 323 -5.03 8.76 26.11
CA TYR A 323 -5.93 9.88 26.43
C TYR A 323 -5.22 11.20 26.78
N ASP A 324 -4.08 11.16 27.49
CA ASP A 324 -3.32 12.37 27.82
C ASP A 324 -2.73 13.05 26.58
N LEU A 325 -2.26 12.25 25.61
CA LEU A 325 -1.78 12.77 24.33
C LEU A 325 -2.94 13.33 23.51
N ALA A 326 -4.11 12.67 23.55
CA ALA A 326 -5.31 13.16 22.88
C ALA A 326 -5.72 14.55 23.41
N LEU A 327 -5.82 14.70 24.73
CA LEU A 327 -6.14 15.98 25.38
C LEU A 327 -5.11 17.07 25.07
N MET A 328 -3.81 16.75 25.13
CA MET A 328 -2.75 17.69 24.78
C MET A 328 -2.91 18.24 23.35
N ASN A 329 -3.26 17.36 22.40
CA ASN A 329 -3.46 17.78 21.01
C ASN A 329 -4.73 18.62 20.84
N TYR A 330 -5.84 18.27 21.49
CA TYR A 330 -7.05 19.11 21.46
C TYR A 330 -6.83 20.47 22.10
N GLU A 331 -6.06 20.56 23.19
CA GLU A 331 -5.71 21.85 23.81
C GLU A 331 -4.89 22.74 22.88
N LYS A 332 -3.94 22.16 22.13
CA LYS A 332 -3.19 22.89 21.09
C LYS A 332 -4.12 23.40 20.00
N ALA A 333 -5.02 22.56 19.48
CA ALA A 333 -6.01 22.96 18.49
C ALA A 333 -6.94 24.07 19.00
N LEU A 334 -7.43 23.93 20.24
CA LEU A 334 -8.33 24.88 20.88
C LEU A 334 -7.65 26.24 21.05
N LYS A 335 -6.38 26.26 21.48
CA LYS A 335 -5.60 27.51 21.63
C LYS A 335 -5.45 28.27 20.32
N ILE A 336 -5.30 27.55 19.19
CA ILE A 336 -5.23 28.16 17.88
C ILE A 336 -6.61 28.71 17.47
N LYS A 337 -7.65 27.88 17.58
CA LYS A 337 -9.03 28.27 17.26
C LYS A 337 -9.52 29.47 18.07
N LEU A 338 -9.22 29.55 19.36
CA LEU A 338 -9.60 30.68 20.23
C LEU A 338 -8.95 32.01 19.82
N LYS A 339 -7.81 31.97 19.13
CA LYS A 339 -7.16 33.18 18.59
C LYS A 339 -7.76 33.60 17.24
N ALA A 340 -8.16 32.62 16.43
CA ALA A 340 -8.60 32.83 15.06
C ALA A 340 -10.11 33.03 14.91
N LEU A 341 -10.92 32.51 15.84
CA LEU A 341 -12.38 32.41 15.70
C LEU A 341 -13.13 33.18 16.79
N PRO A 342 -14.36 33.64 16.50
CA PRO A 342 -15.26 34.18 17.52
C PRO A 342 -15.52 33.19 18.67
N PRO A 343 -15.76 33.67 19.91
CA PRO A 343 -15.97 32.81 21.08
C PRO A 343 -17.16 31.84 20.99
N ASP A 344 -18.12 32.12 20.12
CA ASP A 344 -19.32 31.33 19.86
C ASP A 344 -19.23 30.52 18.55
N HIS A 345 -18.05 30.43 17.93
CA HIS A 345 -17.91 29.65 16.71
C HIS A 345 -18.16 28.14 16.94
N PRO A 346 -19.05 27.47 16.17
CA PRO A 346 -19.41 26.06 16.39
C PRO A 346 -18.22 25.07 16.43
N SER A 347 -17.15 25.37 15.71
CA SER A 347 -15.93 24.53 15.72
C SER A 347 -15.23 24.46 17.09
N LEU A 348 -15.46 25.44 17.98
CA LEU A 348 -14.97 25.42 19.36
C LEU A 348 -15.78 24.40 20.18
N ALA A 349 -17.10 24.34 19.97
CA ALA A 349 -17.95 23.34 20.61
C ALA A 349 -17.54 21.92 20.22
N LEU A 350 -17.22 21.68 18.95
CA LEU A 350 -16.71 20.39 18.49
C LEU A 350 -15.43 19.98 19.26
N THR A 351 -14.48 20.89 19.42
CA THR A 351 -13.23 20.60 20.14
C THR A 351 -13.47 20.33 21.62
N TYR A 352 -14.34 21.10 22.29
CA TYR A 352 -14.76 20.79 23.66
C TYR A 352 -15.49 19.44 23.76
N GLY A 353 -16.36 19.13 22.82
CA GLY A 353 -17.06 17.84 22.75
C GLY A 353 -16.10 16.67 22.65
N ASN A 354 -15.10 16.74 21.77
CA ASN A 354 -14.08 15.69 21.62
C ASN A 354 -13.23 15.52 22.89
N MET A 355 -12.87 16.62 23.56
CA MET A 355 -12.21 16.55 24.88
C MET A 355 -13.12 15.89 25.92
N GLY A 356 -14.42 16.20 25.91
CA GLY A 356 -15.41 15.57 26.77
C GLY A 356 -15.50 14.05 26.58
N ILE A 357 -15.46 13.58 25.33
CA ILE A 357 -15.47 12.13 25.00
C ILE A 357 -14.21 11.46 25.58
N VAL A 358 -13.03 12.01 25.32
CA VAL A 358 -11.77 11.43 25.84
C VAL A 358 -11.73 11.43 27.37
N LEU A 359 -12.21 12.49 28.02
CA LEU A 359 -12.29 12.55 29.49
C LEU A 359 -13.27 11.52 30.05
N GLN A 360 -14.40 11.30 29.37
CA GLN A 360 -15.36 10.26 29.73
C GLN A 360 -14.71 8.87 29.63
N GLU A 361 -14.00 8.57 28.55
CA GLU A 361 -13.31 7.28 28.35
C GLU A 361 -12.17 7.07 29.36
N LYS A 362 -11.50 8.16 29.76
CA LYS A 362 -10.49 8.16 30.82
C LYS A 362 -11.10 7.99 32.24
N GLY A 363 -12.41 8.15 32.39
CA GLY A 363 -13.10 8.09 33.69
C GLY A 363 -13.12 9.41 34.47
N GLU A 364 -12.67 10.51 33.88
CA GLU A 364 -12.67 11.86 34.48
C GLU A 364 -14.03 12.56 34.25
N TYR A 365 -15.09 11.99 34.83
CA TYR A 365 -16.48 12.36 34.52
C TYR A 365 -16.85 13.83 34.79
N ASP A 366 -16.36 14.43 35.88
CA ASP A 366 -16.67 15.83 36.18
C ASP A 366 -16.02 16.79 35.18
N LEU A 367 -14.80 16.48 34.73
CA LEU A 367 -14.11 17.25 33.69
C LEU A 367 -14.78 17.05 32.33
N ALA A 368 -15.30 15.85 32.04
CA ALA A 368 -16.11 15.60 30.84
C ALA A 368 -17.36 16.48 30.82
N LEU A 369 -18.13 16.52 31.92
CA LEU A 369 -19.32 17.38 32.06
C LEU A 369 -18.99 18.86 31.90
N MET A 370 -17.86 19.32 32.47
CA MET A 370 -17.41 20.71 32.28
C MET A 370 -17.12 21.05 30.82
N ASN A 371 -16.57 20.12 30.04
CA ASN A 371 -16.32 20.33 28.62
C ASN A 371 -17.61 20.27 27.79
N TYR A 372 -18.51 19.33 28.08
CA TYR A 372 -19.82 19.29 27.43
C TYR A 372 -20.66 20.53 27.73
N ASP A 373 -20.65 21.07 28.95
CA ASP A 373 -21.35 22.32 29.28
C ASP A 373 -20.79 23.53 28.48
N LYS A 374 -19.46 23.60 28.29
CA LYS A 374 -18.85 24.61 27.41
C LYS A 374 -19.29 24.44 25.95
N ALA A 375 -19.29 23.21 25.43
CA ALA A 375 -19.75 22.91 24.08
C ALA A 375 -21.22 23.29 23.89
N LEU A 376 -22.09 22.89 24.83
CA LEU A 376 -23.51 23.16 24.82
C LEU A 376 -23.81 24.66 24.85
N LYS A 377 -23.11 25.43 25.70
CA LYS A 377 -23.26 26.91 25.76
C LYS A 377 -22.93 27.60 24.44
N ILE A 378 -21.94 27.08 23.70
CA ILE A 378 -21.59 27.60 22.37
C ILE A 378 -22.67 27.20 21.36
N GLN A 379 -23.05 25.93 21.32
CA GLN A 379 -24.08 25.42 20.40
C GLN A 379 -25.42 26.13 20.56
N LEU A 380 -25.88 26.34 21.80
CA LEU A 380 -27.15 27.03 22.08
C LEU A 380 -27.16 28.51 21.63
N LYS A 381 -25.98 29.12 21.46
CA LYS A 381 -25.86 30.49 20.91
C LYS A 381 -25.74 30.51 19.40
N ALA A 382 -25.02 29.54 18.84
CA ALA A 382 -24.59 29.56 17.44
C ALA A 382 -25.49 28.75 16.50
N LEU A 383 -26.26 27.80 17.03
CA LEU A 383 -27.05 26.84 16.25
C LEU A 383 -28.55 27.00 16.52
N PRO A 384 -29.41 26.59 15.57
CA PRO A 384 -30.84 26.48 15.81
C PRO A 384 -31.16 25.58 17.02
N PRO A 385 -32.23 25.86 17.79
CA PRO A 385 -32.57 25.09 19.00
C PRO A 385 -32.82 23.59 18.79
N ASP A 386 -33.13 23.19 17.56
CA ASP A 386 -33.38 21.82 17.13
C ASP A 386 -32.17 21.18 16.41
N HIS A 387 -30.99 21.81 16.46
CA HIS A 387 -29.82 21.26 15.79
C HIS A 387 -29.36 19.91 16.40
N PRO A 388 -29.06 18.88 15.59
CA PRO A 388 -28.65 17.56 16.07
C PRO A 388 -27.46 17.56 17.04
N ASP A 389 -26.45 18.41 16.82
CA ASP A 389 -25.29 18.54 17.72
C ASP A 389 -25.65 18.87 19.18
N ILE A 390 -26.74 19.61 19.40
CA ILE A 390 -27.23 19.91 20.75
C ILE A 390 -27.78 18.62 21.39
N ALA A 391 -28.53 17.83 20.62
CA ALA A 391 -29.03 16.54 21.08
C ALA A 391 -27.89 15.56 21.40
N SER A 392 -26.87 15.47 20.53
CA SER A 392 -25.69 14.63 20.75
C SER A 392 -24.96 15.02 22.04
N THR A 393 -24.83 16.32 22.32
CA THR A 393 -24.18 16.81 23.55
C THR A 393 -24.97 16.44 24.79
N TYR A 394 -26.31 16.59 24.77
CA TYR A 394 -27.15 16.10 25.85
C TYR A 394 -27.07 14.58 26.02
N GLY A 395 -27.07 13.81 24.93
CA GLY A 395 -26.90 12.36 24.97
C GLY A 395 -25.60 11.96 25.65
N ASN A 396 -24.48 12.59 25.30
CA ASN A 396 -23.18 12.35 25.92
C ASN A 396 -23.16 12.71 27.42
N MET A 397 -23.75 13.84 27.80
CA MET A 397 -23.92 14.18 29.22
C MET A 397 -24.77 13.14 29.96
N GLY A 398 -25.80 12.58 29.30
CA GLY A 398 -26.61 11.47 29.82
C GLY A 398 -25.78 10.22 30.09
N ILE A 399 -24.87 9.86 29.19
CA ILE A 399 -23.93 8.73 29.38
C ILE A 399 -23.04 8.98 30.60
N VAL A 400 -22.48 10.19 30.73
CA VAL A 400 -21.60 10.53 31.87
C VAL A 400 -22.36 10.44 33.19
N HIS A 401 -23.56 11.02 33.28
CA HIS A 401 -24.39 10.93 34.49
C HIS A 401 -24.76 9.49 34.84
N LYS A 402 -25.09 8.65 33.84
CA LYS A 402 -25.32 7.22 34.06
C LYS A 402 -24.09 6.54 34.66
N ASN A 403 -22.90 6.77 34.08
CA ASN A 403 -21.66 6.17 34.58
C ASN A 403 -21.30 6.64 36.00
N LYS A 404 -21.77 7.82 36.44
CA LYS A 404 -21.68 8.30 37.82
C LYS A 404 -22.76 7.72 38.77
N GLY A 405 -23.74 6.97 38.27
CA GLY A 405 -24.91 6.51 39.03
C GLY A 405 -25.97 7.59 39.26
N GLU A 406 -25.87 8.73 38.58
CA GLU A 406 -26.79 9.87 38.69
C GLU A 406 -27.97 9.69 37.71
N TYR A 407 -28.75 8.62 37.90
CA TYR A 407 -29.73 8.15 36.92
C TYR A 407 -30.82 9.17 36.55
N ASP A 408 -31.31 9.97 37.51
CA ASP A 408 -32.32 10.99 37.22
C ASP A 408 -31.77 12.11 36.32
N LEU A 409 -30.52 12.52 36.54
CA LEU A 409 -29.84 13.49 35.67
C LEU A 409 -29.58 12.90 34.28
N ALA A 410 -29.24 11.60 34.19
CA ALA A 410 -29.08 10.92 32.92
C ALA A 410 -30.40 10.94 32.11
N LEU A 411 -31.52 10.55 32.74
CA LEU A 411 -32.84 10.58 32.10
C LEU A 411 -33.27 11.99 31.69
N MET A 412 -33.00 13.00 32.52
CA MET A 412 -33.27 14.39 32.17
C MET A 412 -32.50 14.85 30.91
N ASN A 413 -31.24 14.43 30.76
CA ASN A 413 -30.45 14.78 29.58
C ASN A 413 -30.92 14.01 28.34
N TYR A 414 -31.22 12.71 28.45
CA TYR A 414 -31.78 11.95 27.34
C TYR A 414 -33.15 12.47 26.89
N ASP A 415 -34.02 12.91 27.81
CA ASP A 415 -35.31 13.53 27.46
C ASP A 415 -35.12 14.83 26.67
N LYS A 416 -34.13 15.65 27.02
CA LYS A 416 -33.78 16.85 26.23
C LYS A 416 -33.27 16.49 24.83
N ALA A 417 -32.38 15.50 24.73
CA ALA A 417 -31.89 15.01 23.45
C ALA A 417 -33.03 14.48 22.57
N LEU A 418 -33.90 13.65 23.14
CA LEU A 418 -35.05 13.06 22.46
C LEU A 418 -36.03 14.12 21.95
N LYS A 419 -36.32 15.16 22.75
CA LYS A 419 -37.19 16.28 22.33
C LYS A 419 -36.65 17.04 21.13
N ILE A 420 -35.33 17.16 21.01
CA ILE A 420 -34.68 17.77 19.84
C ILE A 420 -34.76 16.83 18.64
N GLN A 421 -34.37 15.57 18.82
CA GLN A 421 -34.39 14.56 17.77
C GLN A 421 -35.79 14.37 17.17
N LEU A 422 -36.84 14.30 18.00
CA LEU A 422 -38.23 14.17 17.53
C LEU A 422 -38.73 15.37 16.71
N LYS A 423 -38.10 16.54 16.83
CA LYS A 423 -38.41 17.72 16.02
C LYS A 423 -37.58 17.77 14.73
N ALA A 424 -36.32 17.36 14.81
CA ALA A 424 -35.35 17.54 13.75
C ALA A 424 -35.23 16.36 12.79
N LEU A 425 -35.58 15.15 13.24
CA LEU A 425 -35.33 13.90 12.53
C LEU A 425 -36.64 13.19 12.15
N PRO A 426 -36.63 12.37 11.08
CA PRO A 426 -37.74 11.47 10.76
C PRO A 426 -38.09 10.55 11.95
N PRO A 427 -39.37 10.17 12.13
CA PRO A 427 -39.80 9.36 13.28
C PRO A 427 -39.12 7.99 13.40
N ASP A 428 -38.57 7.48 12.31
CA ASP A 428 -37.87 6.20 12.19
C ASP A 428 -36.34 6.34 12.22
N HIS A 429 -35.80 7.52 12.55
CA HIS A 429 -34.36 7.75 12.57
C HIS A 429 -33.66 6.91 13.66
N PRO A 430 -32.54 6.23 13.35
CA PRO A 430 -31.81 5.37 14.30
C PRO A 430 -31.43 6.07 15.62
N ASP A 431 -31.04 7.34 15.57
CA ASP A 431 -30.68 8.11 16.78
C ASP A 431 -31.82 8.19 17.82
N ILE A 432 -33.08 8.20 17.38
CA ILE A 432 -34.24 8.20 18.28
C ILE A 432 -34.33 6.85 19.01
N ALA A 433 -34.13 5.75 18.27
CA ALA A 433 -34.10 4.41 18.86
C ALA A 433 -32.94 4.26 19.85
N LEU A 434 -31.76 4.79 19.51
CA LEU A 434 -30.59 4.77 20.38
C LEU A 434 -30.86 5.51 21.71
N THR A 435 -31.49 6.69 21.65
CA THR A 435 -31.87 7.46 22.84
C THR A 435 -32.85 6.68 23.73
N TYR A 436 -33.90 6.07 23.14
CA TYR A 436 -34.82 5.21 23.89
C TYR A 436 -34.12 4.00 24.52
N GLY A 437 -33.23 3.34 23.78
CA GLY A 437 -32.43 2.23 24.30
C GLY A 437 -31.56 2.64 25.49
N ASN A 438 -30.89 3.79 25.40
CA ASN A 438 -30.08 4.34 26.50
C ASN A 438 -30.92 4.70 27.73
N MET A 439 -32.11 5.28 27.54
CA MET A 439 -33.07 5.52 28.63
C MET A 439 -33.52 4.20 29.27
N GLY A 440 -33.77 3.16 28.47
CA GLY A 440 -34.10 1.81 28.94
C GLY A 440 -33.00 1.22 29.82
N ILE A 441 -31.73 1.37 29.43
CA ILE A 441 -30.58 0.93 30.22
C ILE A 441 -30.53 1.65 31.56
N VAL A 442 -30.68 2.98 31.57
CA VAL A 442 -30.69 3.77 32.81
C VAL A 442 -31.82 3.34 33.74
N LEU A 443 -33.03 3.13 33.21
CA LEU A 443 -34.20 2.70 34.00
C LEU A 443 -34.00 1.28 34.56
N GLN A 444 -33.41 0.38 33.77
CA GLN A 444 -33.04 -0.96 34.22
C GLN A 444 -32.02 -0.93 35.36
N GLU A 445 -31.00 -0.06 35.28
CA GLU A 445 -30.00 0.12 36.34
C GLU A 445 -30.58 0.78 37.60
N LYS A 446 -31.57 1.66 37.42
CA LYS A 446 -32.34 2.28 38.51
C LYS A 446 -33.36 1.32 39.16
N GLY A 447 -33.68 0.19 38.52
CA GLY A 447 -34.65 -0.81 38.99
C GLY A 447 -36.10 -0.55 38.54
N GLU A 448 -36.33 0.41 37.64
CA GLU A 448 -37.63 0.75 37.08
C GLU A 448 -37.93 -0.13 35.84
N TYR A 449 -38.06 -1.43 36.06
CA TYR A 449 -38.08 -2.43 34.99
C TYR A 449 -39.22 -2.28 33.97
N ASP A 450 -40.43 -1.93 34.40
CA ASP A 450 -41.56 -1.76 33.47
C ASP A 450 -41.34 -0.55 32.55
N LEU A 451 -40.78 0.54 33.07
CA LEU A 451 -40.42 1.71 32.28
C LEU A 451 -39.25 1.40 31.34
N ALA A 452 -38.30 0.55 31.75
CA ALA A 452 -37.22 0.10 30.88
C ALA A 452 -37.77 -0.67 29.67
N LEU A 453 -38.66 -1.65 29.89
CA LEU A 453 -39.32 -2.41 28.83
C LEU A 453 -40.12 -1.50 27.89
N MET A 454 -40.83 -0.50 28.41
CA MET A 454 -41.54 0.48 27.58
C MET A 454 -40.61 1.28 26.67
N ASN A 455 -39.40 1.62 27.13
CA ASN A 455 -38.43 2.33 26.31
C ASN A 455 -37.78 1.40 25.27
N TYR A 456 -37.43 0.17 25.64
CA TYR A 456 -36.93 -0.82 24.68
C TYR A 456 -37.96 -1.15 23.59
N ASP A 457 -39.26 -1.26 23.94
CA ASP A 457 -40.33 -1.47 22.95
C ASP A 457 -40.43 -0.30 21.95
N LYS A 458 -40.26 0.95 22.42
CA LYS A 458 -40.20 2.13 21.53
C LYS A 458 -38.99 2.08 20.60
N ALA A 459 -37.81 1.75 21.13
CA ALA A 459 -36.59 1.60 20.33
C ALA A 459 -36.75 0.49 19.27
N LEU A 460 -37.27 -0.67 19.68
CA LEU A 460 -37.49 -1.82 18.82
C LEU A 460 -38.49 -1.51 17.68
N LYS A 461 -39.58 -0.81 17.98
CA LYS A 461 -40.56 -0.37 16.95
C LYS A 461 -39.97 0.53 15.88
N ILE A 462 -38.98 1.36 16.24
CA ILE A 462 -38.26 2.20 15.28
C ILE A 462 -37.29 1.34 14.48
N GLN A 463 -36.48 0.52 15.15
CA GLN A 463 -35.50 -0.36 14.51
C GLN A 463 -36.14 -1.33 13.51
N LEU A 464 -37.27 -1.95 13.86
CA LEU A 464 -38.00 -2.86 12.96
C LEU A 464 -38.56 -2.18 11.70
N LYS A 465 -38.70 -0.85 11.70
CA LYS A 465 -39.09 -0.09 10.50
C LYS A 465 -37.89 0.34 9.67
N ALA A 466 -36.80 0.71 10.34
CA ALA A 466 -35.63 1.33 9.71
C ALA A 466 -34.54 0.34 9.28
N LEU A 467 -34.48 -0.85 9.91
CA LEU A 467 -33.36 -1.78 9.77
C LEU A 467 -33.84 -3.15 9.22
N PRO A 468 -32.96 -3.89 8.52
CA PRO A 468 -33.22 -5.29 8.17
C PRO A 468 -33.52 -6.15 9.41
N PRO A 469 -34.36 -7.19 9.30
CA PRO A 469 -34.75 -8.02 10.45
C PRO A 469 -33.58 -8.70 11.18
N ASP A 470 -32.45 -8.91 10.51
CA ASP A 470 -31.23 -9.54 11.02
C ASP A 470 -30.19 -8.54 11.55
N HIS A 471 -30.54 -7.25 11.66
CA HIS A 471 -29.62 -6.23 12.13
C HIS A 471 -29.22 -6.44 13.61
N PRO A 472 -27.92 -6.35 13.97
CA PRO A 472 -27.44 -6.58 15.33
C PRO A 472 -28.13 -5.74 16.42
N ASP A 473 -28.48 -4.50 16.12
CA ASP A 473 -29.15 -3.60 17.08
C ASP A 473 -30.53 -4.10 17.53
N ILE A 474 -31.26 -4.81 16.65
CA ILE A 474 -32.55 -5.43 16.99
C ILE A 474 -32.30 -6.56 18.01
N ALA A 475 -31.31 -7.42 17.74
CA ALA A 475 -30.92 -8.49 18.65
C ALA A 475 -30.44 -7.96 20.01
N LEU A 476 -29.68 -6.87 20.02
CA LEU A 476 -29.23 -6.21 21.25
C LEU A 476 -30.42 -5.71 22.09
N THR A 477 -31.43 -5.11 21.44
CA THR A 477 -32.63 -4.64 22.13
C THR A 477 -33.43 -5.79 22.74
N TYR A 478 -33.62 -6.89 22.01
CA TYR A 478 -34.24 -8.11 22.56
C TYR A 478 -33.46 -8.67 23.74
N ASN A 479 -32.14 -8.76 23.64
CA ASN A 479 -31.29 -9.23 24.74
C ASN A 479 -31.42 -8.34 25.99
N ASN A 480 -31.49 -7.01 25.81
CA ASN A 480 -31.73 -6.08 26.91
C ASN A 480 -33.11 -6.28 27.54
N MET A 481 -34.16 -6.52 26.75
CA MET A 481 -35.49 -6.84 27.27
C MET A 481 -35.49 -8.17 28.04
N GLY A 482 -34.82 -9.21 27.53
CA GLY A 482 -34.67 -10.50 28.22
C GLY A 482 -33.94 -10.36 29.56
N ASN A 483 -32.88 -9.55 29.61
CA ASN A 483 -32.19 -9.21 30.86
C ASN A 483 -33.12 -8.53 31.89
N VAL A 484 -34.04 -7.67 31.43
CA VAL A 484 -35.04 -7.06 32.32
C VAL A 484 -36.04 -8.10 32.82
N HIS A 485 -36.57 -8.96 31.95
CA HIS A 485 -37.48 -10.05 32.34
C HIS A 485 -36.82 -11.00 33.34
N GLN A 486 -35.55 -11.36 33.13
CA GLN A 486 -34.77 -12.18 34.07
C GLN A 486 -34.66 -11.50 35.44
N LYS A 487 -34.38 -10.19 35.49
CA LYS A 487 -34.35 -9.41 36.74
C LYS A 487 -35.71 -9.31 37.43
N LYS A 488 -36.82 -9.36 36.67
CA LYS A 488 -38.18 -9.43 37.21
C LYS A 488 -38.60 -10.84 37.66
N GLY A 489 -37.84 -11.88 37.30
CA GLY A 489 -38.19 -13.28 37.56
C GLY A 489 -39.16 -13.88 36.55
N GLU A 490 -39.35 -13.22 35.40
CA GLU A 490 -40.26 -13.63 34.31
C GLU A 490 -39.51 -14.53 33.31
N TYR A 491 -39.06 -15.71 33.75
CA TYR A 491 -38.14 -16.55 32.98
C TYR A 491 -38.69 -17.07 31.64
N ASP A 492 -40.00 -17.20 31.50
CA ASP A 492 -40.62 -17.63 30.24
C ASP A 492 -40.56 -16.54 29.15
N LEU A 493 -40.39 -15.28 29.55
CA LEU A 493 -40.30 -14.11 28.66
C LEU A 493 -38.85 -13.66 28.42
N ALA A 494 -37.91 -14.15 29.24
CA ALA A 494 -36.48 -13.86 29.16
C ALA A 494 -35.79 -14.75 28.13
#